data_AF-U2WT01-F1
#
_entry.id   AF-U2WT01-F1
#
_cell.length_a   1.000
_cell.length_b   1.000
_cell.length_c   1.000
_cell.angle_alpha   90.00
_cell.angle_beta   90.00
_cell.angle_gamma   90.00
#
_symmetry.space_group_name_H-M   'P 1'
#
loop_
_entity.id
_entity.type
_entity.pdbx_description
1 polymer ?
#
loop_
_entity_poly.entity_id
_entity_poly.type
_entity_poly.pdbx_seq_one_letter_code
_entity_poly.pdbx_strand_id
1 'polypeptide(L)'
;MRVGRGIGSGNGKTSGRGQKGQNARSGGGVRLGFEGGQTPLFRRLPKRGFTNINRKEYAVVNLEKLNRFEDGTEVTPELLLETGVISKLKSGVKILGKGQIEKKLTVKAHKFSASAKEAIEAAGGKTEVI
;
A
#
# COMPACT_ATOMS: atom_id res chain seq x y z
N MET A 1 20.57 -19.20 18.57
CA MET A 1 21.29 -19.42 19.85
C MET A 1 20.33 -20.06 20.84
N ARG A 2 20.74 -21.14 21.55
CA ARG A 2 19.87 -21.85 22.50
C ARG A 2 19.91 -21.17 23.88
N VAL A 3 18.76 -20.76 24.42
CA VAL A 3 18.63 -20.13 25.75
C VAL A 3 18.60 -21.19 26.86
N GLY A 4 19.03 -20.84 28.08
CA GLY A 4 19.00 -21.77 29.22
C GLY A 4 20.04 -22.89 29.17
N ARG A 5 21.09 -22.76 28.32
CA ARG A 5 22.13 -23.78 28.10
C ARG A 5 23.53 -23.27 28.47
N GLY A 6 23.73 -22.95 29.75
CA GLY A 6 25.04 -22.59 30.31
C GLY A 6 25.37 -21.09 30.31
N ILE A 7 26.39 -20.72 31.11
CA ILE A 7 26.73 -19.34 31.44
C ILE A 7 27.41 -18.59 30.29
N GLY A 8 28.20 -19.27 29.44
CA GLY A 8 28.95 -18.63 28.34
C GLY A 8 28.09 -17.89 27.31
N SER A 9 26.79 -18.13 27.30
CA SER A 9 25.80 -17.46 26.45
C SER A 9 25.21 -16.16 27.03
N GLY A 10 25.46 -15.86 28.31
CA GLY A 10 24.81 -14.77 29.06
C GLY A 10 23.32 -15.02 29.41
N ASN A 11 22.67 -15.99 28.77
CA ASN A 11 21.24 -16.31 28.92
C ASN A 11 21.00 -17.65 29.63
N GLY A 12 21.90 -18.04 30.55
CA GLY A 12 21.84 -19.31 31.27
C GLY A 12 20.75 -19.34 32.35
N LYS A 13 20.93 -18.58 33.43
CA LYS A 13 20.11 -18.70 34.66
C LYS A 13 18.66 -18.25 34.49
N THR A 14 18.44 -17.13 33.80
CA THR A 14 17.10 -16.50 33.68
C THR A 14 16.59 -16.46 32.24
N SER A 15 17.36 -17.01 31.29
CA SER A 15 17.01 -16.99 29.86
C SER A 15 16.62 -15.60 29.33
N GLY A 16 17.23 -14.53 29.88
CA GLY A 16 16.94 -13.14 29.51
C GLY A 16 15.67 -12.52 30.12
N ARG A 17 14.97 -13.23 31.01
CA ARG A 17 13.67 -12.80 31.56
C ARG A 17 13.73 -12.09 32.92
N GLY A 18 14.92 -11.93 33.49
CA GLY A 18 15.09 -11.38 34.85
C GLY A 18 14.75 -12.40 35.96
N GLN A 19 14.68 -11.93 37.22
CA GLN A 19 14.57 -12.81 38.40
C GLN A 19 13.13 -13.16 38.79
N LYS A 20 12.31 -12.16 39.12
CA LYS A 20 10.94 -12.32 39.62
C LYS A 20 10.01 -11.35 38.89
N GLY A 21 8.72 -11.67 38.83
CA GLY A 21 7.68 -10.85 38.20
C GLY A 21 6.78 -11.65 37.26
N GLN A 22 5.65 -11.07 36.87
CA GLN A 22 4.67 -11.71 35.98
C GLN A 22 5.29 -12.12 34.64
N ASN A 23 6.14 -11.26 34.05
CA ASN A 23 6.79 -11.53 32.75
C ASN A 23 7.88 -12.61 32.82
N ALA A 24 8.36 -12.97 34.02
CA ALA A 24 9.35 -14.04 34.21
C ALA A 24 8.71 -15.43 34.33
N ARG A 25 7.39 -15.54 34.43
CA ARG A 25 6.66 -16.81 34.56
C ARG A 25 6.33 -17.42 33.19
N SER A 26 6.11 -18.73 33.15
CA SER A 26 5.56 -19.41 31.97
C SER A 26 4.16 -18.85 31.67
N GLY A 27 3.89 -18.54 30.39
CA GLY A 27 2.66 -17.85 29.99
C GLY A 27 2.54 -16.41 30.53
N GLY A 28 3.63 -15.86 31.07
CA GLY A 28 3.68 -14.48 31.54
C GLY A 28 3.54 -13.45 30.42
N GLY A 29 3.38 -12.19 30.82
CA GLY A 29 3.05 -11.10 29.90
C GLY A 29 1.73 -10.44 30.27
N VAL A 30 1.48 -9.30 29.64
CA VAL A 30 0.19 -8.61 29.67
C VAL A 30 -0.40 -8.62 28.26
N ARG A 31 -1.73 -8.58 28.14
CA ARG A 31 -2.36 -8.49 26.82
C ARG A 31 -1.90 -7.22 26.09
N LEU A 32 -1.85 -7.27 24.77
CA LEU A 32 -1.57 -6.10 23.94
C LEU A 32 -2.61 -4.99 24.21
N GLY A 33 -2.13 -3.77 24.43
CA GLY A 33 -2.98 -2.62 24.76
C GLY A 33 -3.43 -2.52 26.22
N PHE A 34 -2.83 -3.28 27.15
CA PHE A 34 -3.04 -3.09 28.58
C PHE A 34 -2.12 -1.98 29.14
N GLU A 35 -2.71 -0.95 29.73
CA GLU A 35 -2.00 0.23 30.29
C GLU A 35 -1.99 0.20 31.84
N GLY A 36 -1.84 -0.99 32.46
CA GLY A 36 -1.62 -1.10 33.90
C GLY A 36 -2.82 -0.75 34.80
N GLY A 37 -4.04 -0.82 34.28
CA GLY A 37 -5.27 -0.43 34.98
C GLY A 37 -5.86 0.90 34.50
N GLN A 38 -5.10 1.68 33.73
CA GLN A 38 -5.62 2.85 33.01
C GLN A 38 -6.55 2.43 31.86
N THR A 39 -7.54 3.26 31.54
CA THR A 39 -8.37 3.08 30.34
C THR A 39 -7.50 3.15 29.07
N PRO A 40 -7.46 2.08 28.26
CA PRO A 40 -6.59 2.02 27.09
C PRO A 40 -6.86 3.14 26.09
N LEU A 41 -5.82 3.58 25.37
CA LEU A 41 -5.89 4.66 24.38
C LEU A 41 -7.03 4.48 23.36
N PHE A 42 -7.22 3.28 22.83
CA PHE A 42 -8.26 2.99 21.84
C PHE A 42 -9.70 3.07 22.38
N ARG A 43 -9.88 3.11 23.70
CA ARG A 43 -11.17 3.39 24.36
C ARG A 43 -11.34 4.86 24.70
N ARG A 44 -10.25 5.60 24.89
CA ARG A 44 -10.27 7.05 25.15
C ARG A 44 -10.59 7.85 23.88
N LEU A 45 -10.15 7.36 22.73
CA LEU A 45 -10.42 8.00 21.44
C LEU A 45 -11.85 7.70 20.96
N PRO A 46 -12.58 8.71 20.44
CA PRO A 46 -13.92 8.49 19.91
C PRO A 46 -13.88 7.66 18.62
N LYS A 47 -14.91 6.84 18.41
CA LYS A 47 -15.15 6.21 17.10
C LYS A 47 -15.58 7.30 16.13
N ARG A 48 -14.93 7.38 14.96
CA ARG A 48 -15.18 8.45 13.98
C ARG A 48 -15.39 7.90 12.58
N GLY A 49 -16.40 8.42 11.90
CA GLY A 49 -16.71 8.11 10.50
C GLY A 49 -17.53 6.82 10.31
N PHE A 50 -17.74 6.47 9.05
CA PHE A 50 -18.40 5.24 8.61
C PHE A 50 -17.71 4.70 7.36
N THR A 51 -17.86 3.41 7.07
CA THR A 51 -17.31 2.78 5.86
C THR A 51 -18.36 2.74 4.76
N ASN A 52 -18.11 3.40 3.63
CA ASN A 52 -19.01 3.35 2.47
C ASN A 52 -18.89 1.98 1.76
N ILE A 53 -20.01 1.25 1.70
CA ILE A 53 -20.10 -0.09 1.08
C ILE A 53 -19.88 -0.03 -0.44
N ASN A 54 -20.30 1.05 -1.09
CA ASN A 54 -20.22 1.23 -2.54
C ASN A 54 -18.97 2.02 -2.97
N ARG A 55 -17.90 2.00 -2.14
CA ARG A 55 -16.67 2.72 -2.45
C ARG A 55 -15.97 2.08 -3.66
N LYS A 56 -15.97 2.79 -4.79
CA LYS A 56 -15.24 2.40 -6.00
C LYS A 56 -13.76 2.76 -5.86
N GLU A 57 -12.90 1.76 -5.92
CA GLU A 57 -11.45 1.94 -6.00
C GLU A 57 -10.98 1.72 -7.42
N TYR A 58 -10.19 2.64 -7.95
CA TYR A 58 -9.59 2.50 -9.28
C TYR A 58 -8.15 2.00 -9.15
N ALA A 59 -7.70 1.23 -10.14
CA ALA A 59 -6.29 0.96 -10.34
C ALA A 59 -5.60 2.24 -10.84
N VAL A 60 -4.59 2.70 -10.11
CA VAL A 60 -3.92 3.97 -10.37
C VAL A 60 -2.65 3.74 -11.18
N VAL A 61 -2.52 4.46 -12.29
CA VAL A 61 -1.30 4.47 -13.12
C VAL A 61 -0.84 5.91 -13.31
N ASN A 62 0.46 6.16 -13.16
CA ASN A 62 1.07 7.46 -13.38
C ASN A 62 1.73 7.52 -14.77
N LEU A 63 1.95 8.73 -15.28
CA LEU A 63 2.56 8.97 -16.59
C LEU A 63 3.93 8.30 -16.77
N GLU A 64 4.77 8.31 -15.74
CA GLU A 64 6.11 7.66 -15.78
C GLU A 64 6.05 6.19 -16.18
N LYS A 65 4.99 5.48 -15.76
CA LYS A 65 4.83 4.06 -16.08
C LYS A 65 4.48 3.83 -17.53
N LEU A 66 3.93 4.82 -18.23
CA LEU A 66 3.51 4.73 -19.61
C LEU A 66 4.69 4.86 -20.58
N ASN A 67 5.83 5.43 -20.16
CA ASN A 67 7.03 5.54 -21.00
C ASN A 67 7.69 4.19 -21.34
N ARG A 68 7.22 3.09 -20.74
CA ARG A 68 7.66 1.74 -21.12
C ARG A 68 7.11 1.28 -22.48
N PHE A 69 6.07 1.95 -22.96
CA PHE A 69 5.41 1.61 -24.21
C PHE A 69 6.01 2.39 -25.37
N GLU A 70 5.96 1.81 -26.57
CA GLU A 70 6.47 2.45 -27.78
C GLU A 70 5.54 3.57 -28.28
N ASP A 71 6.10 4.49 -29.06
CA ASP A 71 5.35 5.59 -29.67
C ASP A 71 4.23 5.08 -30.58
N GLY A 72 3.03 5.63 -30.44
CA GLY A 72 1.84 5.27 -31.20
C GLY A 72 1.04 4.09 -30.65
N THR A 73 1.49 3.44 -29.56
CA THR A 73 0.76 2.32 -28.98
C THR A 73 -0.57 2.75 -28.33
N GLU A 74 -1.58 1.90 -28.50
CA GLU A 74 -2.86 2.03 -27.80
C GLU A 74 -2.80 1.40 -26.41
N VAL A 75 -2.77 2.22 -25.37
CA VAL A 75 -2.76 1.77 -23.99
C VAL A 75 -4.18 1.50 -23.53
N THR A 76 -4.59 0.23 -23.54
CA THR A 76 -5.88 -0.25 -23.02
C THR A 76 -5.75 -0.82 -21.61
N PRO A 77 -6.85 -0.95 -20.86
CA PRO A 77 -6.82 -1.58 -19.55
C PRO A 77 -6.37 -3.06 -19.58
N GLU A 78 -6.64 -3.75 -20.68
CA GLU A 78 -6.21 -5.13 -20.95
C GLU A 78 -4.69 -5.21 -21.16
N LEU A 79 -4.14 -4.33 -22.01
CA LEU A 79 -2.70 -4.22 -22.22
C LEU A 79 -1.96 -3.93 -20.90
N LEU A 80 -2.53 -3.07 -20.05
CA LEU A 80 -1.96 -2.74 -18.74
C LEU A 80 -1.94 -3.93 -17.77
N LEU A 81 -2.86 -4.88 -17.92
CA LEU A 81 -2.87 -6.14 -17.16
C LEU A 81 -1.84 -7.13 -17.71
N GLU A 82 -1.83 -7.34 -19.02
CA GLU A 82 -0.91 -8.27 -19.70
C GLU A 82 0.56 -7.91 -19.46
N THR A 83 0.87 -6.61 -19.55
CA THR A 83 2.22 -6.09 -19.30
C THR A 83 2.57 -5.93 -17.83
N GLY A 84 1.65 -6.30 -16.92
CA GLY A 84 1.86 -6.26 -15.47
C GLY A 84 2.02 -4.85 -14.88
N VAL A 85 1.62 -3.80 -15.61
CA VAL A 85 1.59 -2.42 -15.08
C VAL A 85 0.58 -2.33 -13.93
N ILE A 86 -0.53 -3.04 -14.11
CA ILE A 86 -1.60 -3.22 -13.13
C ILE A 86 -1.72 -4.72 -12.86
N SER A 87 -1.87 -5.12 -11.59
CA SER A 87 -2.14 -6.53 -11.24
C SER A 87 -3.62 -6.86 -11.17
N LYS A 88 -4.47 -5.87 -10.87
CA LYS A 88 -5.94 -6.01 -10.79
C LYS A 88 -6.62 -4.70 -11.22
N LEU A 89 -7.65 -4.82 -12.04
CA LEU A 89 -8.45 -3.69 -12.54
C LEU A 89 -9.23 -2.94 -11.44
N LYS A 90 -9.53 -3.58 -10.30
CA LYS A 90 -10.44 -3.05 -9.27
C LYS A 90 -11.78 -2.60 -9.90
N SER A 91 -12.20 -1.35 -9.75
CA SER A 91 -13.38 -0.74 -10.39
C SER A 91 -13.07 -0.01 -11.70
N GLY A 92 -11.89 -0.20 -12.29
CA GLY A 92 -11.43 0.45 -13.52
C GLY A 92 -10.06 1.11 -13.36
N VAL A 93 -9.54 1.69 -14.44
CA VAL A 93 -8.22 2.37 -14.45
C VAL A 93 -8.36 3.88 -14.34
N LYS A 94 -7.57 4.49 -13.46
CA LYS A 94 -7.41 5.95 -13.35
C LYS A 94 -5.98 6.36 -13.65
N ILE A 95 -5.79 7.24 -14.64
CA ILE A 95 -4.50 7.84 -14.97
C ILE A 95 -4.29 9.13 -14.17
N LEU A 96 -3.11 9.28 -13.57
CA LEU A 96 -2.69 10.45 -12.80
C LEU A 96 -1.43 11.10 -13.40
N GLY A 97 -1.35 12.42 -13.26
CA GLY A 97 -0.31 13.24 -13.89
C GLY A 97 1.03 13.31 -13.14
N LYS A 98 1.45 12.24 -12.45
CA LYS A 98 2.77 12.23 -11.79
C LYS A 98 3.85 11.83 -12.80
N GLY A 99 4.85 12.71 -12.93
CA GLY A 99 6.03 12.59 -13.79
C GLY A 99 5.77 12.97 -15.24
N GLN A 100 6.74 12.70 -16.12
CA GLN A 100 6.73 13.15 -17.51
C GLN A 100 6.37 12.02 -18.47
N ILE A 101 5.69 12.38 -19.56
CA ILE A 101 5.41 11.49 -20.68
C ILE A 101 6.18 11.99 -21.89
N GLU A 102 7.10 11.17 -22.37
CA GLU A 102 7.94 11.50 -23.54
C GLU A 102 7.37 10.89 -24.82
N LYS A 103 6.46 9.92 -24.65
CA LYS A 103 5.93 9.08 -25.72
C LYS A 103 4.54 9.54 -26.16
N LYS A 104 4.31 9.51 -27.47
CA LYS A 104 3.01 9.83 -28.06
C LYS A 104 2.10 8.60 -27.97
N LEU A 105 1.19 8.57 -27.00
CA LEU A 105 0.35 7.40 -26.73
C LEU A 105 -1.14 7.72 -26.88
N THR A 106 -1.93 6.72 -27.29
CA THR A 106 -3.39 6.76 -27.24
C THR A 106 -3.84 6.00 -25.99
N VAL A 107 -4.27 6.72 -24.95
CA VAL A 107 -4.58 6.12 -23.64
C VAL A 107 -6.09 5.99 -23.46
N LYS A 108 -6.57 4.75 -23.32
CA LYS A 108 -7.98 4.42 -23.06
C LYS A 108 -8.14 4.01 -21.59
N ALA A 109 -8.85 4.80 -20.79
CA ALA A 109 -9.04 4.52 -19.36
C ALA A 109 -10.37 5.06 -18.81
N HIS A 110 -10.77 4.64 -17.60
CA HIS A 110 -12.07 5.00 -17.05
C HIS A 110 -12.09 6.41 -16.45
N LYS A 111 -10.95 6.87 -15.93
CA LYS A 111 -10.79 8.21 -15.37
C LYS A 111 -9.39 8.77 -15.63
N PHE A 112 -9.32 10.08 -15.74
CA PHE A 112 -8.06 10.83 -15.85
C PHE A 112 -8.07 11.99 -14.86
N SER A 113 -6.93 12.35 -14.28
CA SER A 113 -6.77 13.67 -13.64
C SER A 113 -6.65 14.75 -14.71
N ALA A 114 -7.05 15.99 -14.39
CA ALA A 114 -6.91 17.12 -15.31
C ALA A 114 -5.45 17.27 -15.79
N SER A 115 -4.50 17.25 -14.84
CA SER A 115 -3.06 17.28 -15.14
C SER A 115 -2.57 16.13 -16.03
N ALA A 116 -3.20 14.96 -15.97
CA ALA A 116 -2.79 13.84 -16.83
C ALA A 116 -3.26 14.06 -18.27
N LYS A 117 -4.48 14.59 -18.46
CA LYS A 117 -4.99 14.89 -19.80
C LYS A 117 -4.13 15.93 -20.49
N GLU A 118 -3.86 17.04 -19.79
CA GLU A 118 -3.01 18.12 -20.31
C GLU A 118 -1.62 17.63 -20.68
N ALA A 119 -0.98 16.83 -19.83
CA ALA A 119 0.35 16.29 -20.12
C ALA A 119 0.38 15.32 -21.31
N ILE A 120 -0.64 14.48 -21.47
CA ILE A 120 -0.75 13.54 -22.60
C ILE A 120 -1.02 14.30 -23.90
N GLU A 121 -1.91 15.29 -23.87
CA GLU A 121 -2.21 16.15 -25.03
C GLU A 121 -1.02 17.02 -25.43
N ALA A 122 -0.26 17.54 -24.45
CA ALA A 122 0.97 18.30 -24.69
C ALA A 122 2.07 17.46 -25.36
N ALA A 123 2.13 16.16 -25.07
CA ALA A 123 2.99 15.21 -25.78
C ALA A 123 2.42 14.75 -27.14
N GLY A 124 1.28 15.31 -27.57
CA GLY A 124 0.62 15.00 -28.83
C GLY A 124 -0.16 13.67 -28.82
N GLY A 125 -0.38 13.08 -27.64
CA GLY A 125 -1.18 11.86 -27.46
C GLY A 125 -2.68 12.14 -27.43
N LYS A 126 -3.49 11.08 -27.28
CA LYS A 126 -4.96 11.16 -27.20
C LYS A 126 -5.46 10.46 -25.94
N THR A 127 -6.42 11.07 -25.25
CA THR A 127 -7.11 10.43 -24.11
C THR A 127 -8.54 10.06 -24.49
N GLU A 128 -8.92 8.81 -24.22
CA GLU A 128 -10.27 8.30 -24.45
C GLU A 128 -10.84 7.71 -23.15
N VAL A 129 -12.06 8.11 -22.82
CA VAL A 129 -12.75 7.64 -21.61
C VAL A 129 -13.68 6.49 -21.96
N ILE A 130 -13.50 5.35 -21.30
CA ILE A 130 -14.35 4.14 -21.43
C ILE A 130 -15.12 3.88 -20.13
#